data_AF-A0A9P6JMZ3-F1
#
_entry.id   AF-A0A9P6JMZ3-F1
#
_cell.length_a   1.000
_cell.length_b   1.000
_cell.length_c   1.000
_cell.angle_alpha   90.00
_cell.angle_beta   90.00
_cell.angle_gamma   90.00
#
_symmetry.space_group_name_H-M   'P 1'
#
loop_
_entity.id
_entity.type
_entity.pdbx_description
1 polymer ?
#
loop_
_entity_poly.entity_id
_entity_poly.type
_entity_poly.pdbx_seq_one_letter_code
_entity_poly.pdbx_strand_id
1 'polypeptide(L)'
;MADHSSFALIGGHILAGCLAVTIWDILCFFKADIALVSLHRFTWKTAIFLVARLTPLGYLITITIFTVEINLDCDTLQHTFRTLLVFVKPSTTLLLLFRVDAVYNQNMYMRFFLAAIWLATLGAFMLLAVVGIAPAEAFPYCFAVTMPALIMPVAILQIASDTFCCLAILYNLGGSSWKERMVSLKKVVRPNHSHLTDVFVQDTIISSILALFANVITGISCALFVPPFYSGDVAFMASHPVGKSTNCRSVPAQHFRLIRVQNFLSVASNERI
;
A
#
# COMPACT_ATOMS: atom_id res chain seq x y z
N MET A 1 -12.38 1.17 27.66
CA MET A 1 -13.17 0.70 26.48
C MET A 1 -13.66 1.85 25.58
N ALA A 2 -13.62 3.12 25.98
CA ALA A 2 -14.10 4.25 25.17
C ALA A 2 -13.11 4.74 24.08
N ASP A 3 -11.82 4.37 24.14
CA ASP A 3 -10.81 4.96 23.25
C ASP A 3 -10.78 4.34 21.83
N HIS A 4 -11.17 3.06 21.66
CA HIS A 4 -11.07 2.38 20.37
C HIS A 4 -12.06 2.92 19.30
N SER A 5 -13.26 3.34 19.71
CA SER A 5 -14.25 3.93 18.80
C SER A 5 -13.80 5.27 18.22
N SER A 6 -13.04 6.05 18.99
CA SER A 6 -12.55 7.37 18.58
C SER A 6 -11.53 7.26 17.45
N PHE A 7 -10.62 6.28 17.51
CA PHE A 7 -9.64 6.07 16.45
C PHE A 7 -10.26 5.62 15.13
N ALA A 8 -11.28 4.75 15.19
CA ALA A 8 -11.98 4.28 13.99
C ALA A 8 -12.70 5.43 13.26
N LEU A 9 -13.35 6.32 14.02
CA LEU A 9 -14.03 7.49 13.46
C LEU A 9 -13.06 8.45 12.76
N ILE A 10 -11.95 8.79 13.43
CA ILE A 10 -10.91 9.67 12.88
C ILE A 10 -10.32 9.06 11.60
N GLY A 11 -10.00 7.75 11.63
CA GLY A 11 -9.50 7.03 10.46
C GLY A 11 -10.48 7.07 9.28
N GLY A 12 -11.77 6.85 9.54
CA GLY A 12 -12.82 6.93 8.51
C GLY A 12 -12.90 8.31 7.83
N HIS A 13 -12.82 9.39 8.60
CA HIS A 13 -12.82 10.75 8.04
C HIS A 13 -11.59 11.05 7.18
N ILE A 14 -10.41 10.62 7.63
CA ILE A 14 -9.17 10.77 6.85
C ILE A 14 -9.27 10.00 5.54
N LEU A 15 -9.76 8.75 5.58
CA LEU A 15 -9.95 7.91 4.40
C LEU A 15 -10.95 8.52 3.40
N ALA A 16 -12.07 9.03 3.89
CA ALA A 16 -13.04 9.74 3.06
C ALA A 16 -12.44 10.97 2.38
N GLY A 17 -11.62 11.75 3.11
CA GLY A 17 -10.87 12.87 2.55
C GLY A 17 -9.88 12.43 1.46
N CYS A 18 -9.10 11.39 1.70
CA CYS A 18 -8.17 10.83 0.71
C CYS A 18 -8.91 10.35 -0.55
N LEU A 19 -10.06 9.69 -0.39
CA LEU A 19 -10.90 9.24 -1.48
C LEU A 19 -11.44 10.42 -2.31
N ALA A 20 -11.94 11.46 -1.65
CA ALA A 20 -12.41 12.67 -2.32
C ALA A 20 -11.29 13.36 -3.13
N VAL A 21 -10.10 13.52 -2.55
CA VAL A 21 -8.94 14.10 -3.24
C VAL A 21 -8.51 13.23 -4.42
N THR A 22 -8.52 11.90 -4.27
CA THR A 22 -8.14 10.98 -5.36
C THR A 22 -9.13 11.03 -6.52
N ILE A 23 -10.43 11.08 -6.22
CA ILE A 23 -11.48 11.26 -7.25
C ILE A 23 -11.31 12.60 -7.94
N TRP A 24 -11.05 13.66 -7.17
CA TRP A 24 -10.84 15.00 -7.71
C TRP A 24 -9.62 15.04 -8.65
N ASP A 25 -8.49 14.45 -8.25
CA ASP A 25 -7.29 14.35 -9.10
C ASP A 25 -7.61 13.67 -10.43
N ILE A 26 -8.29 12.52 -10.38
CA ILE A 26 -8.67 11.77 -11.58
C ILE A 26 -9.57 12.60 -12.48
N LEU A 27 -10.58 13.29 -11.93
CA LEU A 27 -11.50 14.14 -12.70
C LEU A 27 -10.79 15.33 -13.35
N CYS A 28 -9.86 15.98 -12.64
CA CYS A 28 -9.10 17.10 -13.16
C CYS A 28 -8.21 16.68 -14.35
N PHE A 29 -7.59 15.51 -14.28
CA PHE A 29 -6.71 15.01 -15.34
C PHE A 29 -7.42 14.16 -16.40
N PHE A 30 -8.69 13.80 -16.20
CA PHE A 30 -9.44 12.89 -17.08
C PHE A 30 -9.44 13.34 -18.54
N LYS A 31 -9.63 14.64 -18.80
CA LYS A 31 -9.64 15.19 -20.17
C LYS A 31 -8.28 15.04 -20.85
N ALA A 32 -7.20 15.30 -20.12
CA ALA A 32 -5.84 15.15 -20.64
C ALA A 32 -5.52 13.68 -20.91
N ASP A 33 -5.95 12.78 -20.01
CA ASP A 33 -5.75 11.34 -20.16
C ASP A 33 -6.50 10.77 -21.38
N ILE A 34 -7.78 11.16 -21.59
CA ILE A 34 -8.54 10.76 -22.77
C ILE A 34 -7.94 11.32 -24.06
N ALA A 35 -7.48 12.57 -24.04
CA ALA A 35 -6.78 13.14 -25.19
C ALA A 35 -5.51 12.35 -25.50
N LEU A 36 -4.77 11.92 -24.49
CA LEU A 36 -3.55 11.12 -24.67
C LEU A 36 -3.85 9.71 -25.18
N VAL A 37 -4.94 9.09 -24.73
CA VAL A 37 -5.42 7.79 -25.22
C VAL A 37 -5.96 7.87 -26.65
N SER A 38 -6.60 8.98 -27.01
CA SER A 38 -7.20 9.14 -28.34
C SER A 38 -6.21 9.61 -29.42
N LEU A 39 -5.21 10.43 -29.06
CA LEU A 39 -4.19 10.92 -30.00
C LEU A 39 -3.00 9.96 -30.19
N HIS A 40 -2.71 9.08 -29.23
CA HIS A 40 -1.53 8.20 -29.30
C HIS A 40 -1.95 6.73 -29.44
N ARG A 41 -1.22 5.95 -30.25
CA ARG A 41 -1.44 4.50 -30.36
C ARG A 41 -1.40 3.89 -28.96
N PHE A 42 -2.38 3.05 -28.64
CA PHE A 42 -2.51 2.41 -27.33
C PHE A 42 -1.24 1.59 -27.03
N THR A 43 -0.31 2.18 -26.26
CA THR A 43 0.94 1.51 -25.88
C THR A 43 0.76 0.82 -24.55
N TRP A 44 1.58 -0.19 -24.29
CA TRP A 44 1.64 -0.89 -23.01
C TRP A 44 1.84 0.07 -21.82
N LYS A 45 2.60 1.16 -22.02
CA LYS A 45 2.84 2.19 -21.00
C LYS A 45 1.56 2.94 -20.63
N THR A 46 0.68 3.19 -21.61
CA THR A 46 -0.61 3.86 -21.39
C THR A 46 -1.55 2.98 -20.57
N ALA A 47 -1.59 1.67 -20.85
CA ALA A 47 -2.41 0.74 -20.07
C ALA A 47 -1.96 0.68 -18.60
N ILE A 48 -0.64 0.55 -18.37
CA ILE A 48 -0.07 0.53 -17.01
C ILE A 48 -0.38 1.84 -16.27
N PHE A 49 -0.24 2.98 -16.94
CA PHE A 49 -0.55 4.28 -16.35
C PHE A 49 -2.00 4.36 -15.86
N LEU A 50 -2.94 3.89 -16.67
CA LEU A 50 -4.36 3.89 -16.33
C LEU A 50 -4.67 2.93 -15.17
N VAL A 51 -4.05 1.75 -15.16
CA VAL A 51 -4.16 0.80 -14.04
C VAL A 51 -3.60 1.39 -12.75
N ALA A 52 -2.44 2.06 -12.80
CA ALA A 52 -1.82 2.69 -11.64
C ALA A 52 -2.66 3.85 -11.07
N ARG A 53 -3.52 4.48 -11.88
CA ARG A 53 -4.46 5.52 -11.42
C ARG A 53 -5.77 4.95 -10.87
N LEU A 54 -6.33 3.92 -11.50
CA LEU A 54 -7.62 3.36 -11.09
C LEU A 54 -7.51 2.42 -9.89
N THR A 55 -6.41 1.68 -9.77
CA THR A 55 -6.25 0.70 -8.69
C THR A 55 -6.22 1.33 -7.29
N PRO A 56 -5.53 2.47 -7.03
CA PRO A 56 -5.57 3.13 -5.72
C PRO A 56 -6.98 3.62 -5.36
N LEU A 57 -7.76 4.07 -6.35
CA LEU A 57 -9.16 4.47 -6.14
C LEU A 57 -10.01 3.27 -5.71
N GLY A 58 -9.91 2.13 -6.40
CA GLY A 58 -10.60 0.90 -6.00
C GLY A 58 -10.19 0.42 -4.61
N TYR A 59 -8.91 0.55 -4.26
CA TYR A 59 -8.38 0.24 -2.94
C TYR A 59 -8.95 1.15 -1.84
N LEU A 60 -8.96 2.47 -2.06
CA LEU A 60 -9.54 3.41 -1.11
C LEU A 60 -11.03 3.16 -0.90
N ILE A 61 -11.79 2.93 -1.98
CA ILE A 61 -13.21 2.58 -1.89
C ILE A 61 -13.39 1.32 -1.03
N THR A 62 -12.60 0.28 -1.29
CA THR A 62 -12.69 -0.98 -0.54
C THR A 62 -12.41 -0.77 0.95
N ILE A 63 -11.38 0.01 1.30
CA ILE A 63 -11.10 0.36 2.70
C ILE A 63 -12.25 1.17 3.31
N THR A 64 -12.79 2.15 2.60
CA THR A 64 -13.91 2.94 3.12
C THR A 64 -15.12 2.05 3.39
N ILE A 65 -15.43 1.10 2.50
CA ILE A 65 -16.51 0.13 2.71
C ILE A 65 -16.24 -0.75 3.94
N PHE A 66 -15.00 -1.20 4.15
CA PHE A 66 -14.61 -1.91 5.38
C PHE A 66 -14.90 -1.12 6.66
N THR A 67 -14.73 0.21 6.61
CA THR A 67 -14.95 1.06 7.79
C THR A 67 -16.43 1.34 8.10
N VAL A 68 -17.33 1.15 7.13
CA VAL A 68 -18.74 1.61 7.24
C VAL A 68 -19.69 0.52 7.78
N GLU A 69 -19.18 -0.60 8.33
CA GLU A 69 -20.02 -1.69 8.90
C GLU A 69 -21.19 -2.10 7.97
N ILE A 70 -20.92 -2.24 6.68
CA ILE A 70 -21.95 -2.72 5.74
C ILE A 70 -22.06 -4.24 5.91
N ASN A 71 -23.28 -4.77 5.91
CA ASN A 71 -23.62 -6.22 5.96
C ASN A 71 -23.15 -7.00 4.70
N LEU A 72 -21.93 -6.75 4.24
CA LEU A 72 -21.28 -7.45 3.14
C LEU A 72 -20.61 -8.71 3.66
N ASP A 73 -20.53 -9.72 2.79
CA ASP A 73 -19.78 -10.93 3.07
C ASP A 73 -18.29 -10.61 3.25
N CYS A 74 -17.82 -10.86 4.46
CA CYS A 74 -16.47 -10.56 4.89
C CYS A 74 -15.39 -11.26 4.05
N ASP A 75 -15.66 -12.49 3.65
CA ASP A 75 -14.69 -13.29 2.89
C ASP A 75 -14.48 -12.69 1.50
N THR A 76 -15.58 -12.33 0.84
CA THR A 76 -15.58 -11.67 -0.47
C THR A 76 -14.82 -10.33 -0.41
N LEU A 77 -15.07 -9.52 0.62
CA LEU A 77 -14.45 -8.21 0.76
C LEU A 77 -12.95 -8.32 1.07
N GLN A 78 -12.57 -9.25 1.94
CA GLN A 78 -11.18 -9.54 2.25
C GLN A 78 -10.41 -10.08 1.05
N HIS A 79 -11.01 -10.97 0.27
CA HIS A 79 -10.42 -11.46 -0.98
C HIS A 79 -10.22 -10.31 -1.98
N THR A 80 -11.24 -9.47 -2.17
CA THR A 80 -11.18 -8.30 -3.05
C THR A 80 -10.06 -7.35 -2.65
N PHE A 81 -9.93 -7.06 -1.35
CA PHE A 81 -8.87 -6.22 -0.84
C PHE A 81 -7.47 -6.77 -1.09
N ARG A 82 -7.25 -8.06 -0.82
CA ARG A 82 -5.95 -8.72 -1.08
C ARG A 82 -5.58 -8.65 -2.54
N THR A 83 -6.53 -8.95 -3.43
CA THR A 83 -6.30 -8.87 -4.88
C THR A 83 -5.97 -7.45 -5.33
N LEU A 84 -6.73 -6.44 -4.87
CA LEU A 84 -6.43 -5.04 -5.17
C LEU A 84 -5.04 -4.63 -4.70
N LEU A 85 -4.64 -5.05 -3.50
CA LEU A 85 -3.34 -4.70 -2.92
C LEU A 85 -2.17 -5.25 -3.75
N VAL A 86 -2.32 -6.46 -4.33
CA VAL A 86 -1.38 -7.06 -5.29
C VAL A 86 -1.24 -6.24 -6.57
N PHE A 87 -2.27 -5.51 -6.99
CA PHE A 87 -2.20 -4.67 -8.19
C PHE A 87 -1.71 -3.26 -7.89
N VAL A 88 -2.18 -2.65 -6.80
CA VAL A 88 -1.87 -1.27 -6.44
C VAL A 88 -0.38 -1.07 -6.23
N LYS A 89 0.23 -1.84 -5.33
CA LYS A 89 1.61 -1.58 -4.91
C LYS A 89 2.63 -1.79 -6.06
N PRO A 90 2.58 -2.90 -6.81
CA PRO A 90 3.49 -3.10 -7.94
C PRO A 90 3.20 -2.14 -9.09
N SER A 91 1.95 -1.76 -9.36
CA SER A 91 1.67 -0.79 -10.44
C SER A 91 2.21 0.61 -10.12
N THR A 92 2.12 1.06 -8.86
CA THR A 92 2.72 2.33 -8.44
C THR A 92 4.24 2.31 -8.56
N THR A 93 4.89 1.24 -8.11
CA THR A 93 6.34 1.11 -8.23
C THR A 93 6.78 1.00 -9.69
N LEU A 94 6.03 0.29 -10.55
CA LEU A 94 6.31 0.19 -11.99
C LEU A 94 6.25 1.56 -12.69
N LEU A 95 5.31 2.41 -12.28
CA LEU A 95 5.19 3.76 -12.80
C LEU A 95 6.40 4.62 -12.42
N LEU A 96 6.90 4.49 -11.18
CA LEU A 96 8.16 5.11 -10.77
C LEU A 96 9.34 4.57 -11.59
N LEU A 97 9.38 3.27 -11.90
CA LEU A 97 10.41 2.71 -12.75
C LEU A 97 10.42 3.32 -14.15
N PHE A 98 9.26 3.51 -14.77
CA PHE A 98 9.20 4.15 -16.08
C PHE A 98 9.68 5.60 -16.05
N ARG A 99 9.42 6.32 -14.95
CA ARG A 99 9.96 7.68 -14.76
C ARG A 99 11.48 7.65 -14.64
N VAL A 100 12.02 6.74 -13.83
CA VAL A 100 13.48 6.58 -13.69
C VAL A 100 14.13 6.17 -15.02
N ASP A 101 13.49 5.28 -15.78
CA ASP A 101 13.97 4.81 -17.07
C ASP A 101 14.06 5.93 -18.12
N ALA A 102 13.06 6.81 -18.15
CA ALA A 102 13.08 8.00 -18.99
C ALA A 102 14.21 8.97 -18.62
N VAL A 103 14.61 8.97 -17.35
CA VAL A 103 15.55 9.92 -16.75
C VAL A 103 17.00 9.46 -16.86
N TYR A 104 17.27 8.15 -16.78
CA TYR A 104 18.62 7.57 -16.83
C TYR A 104 19.10 7.16 -18.24
N ASN A 105 18.38 7.57 -19.28
CA ASN A 105 18.79 7.49 -20.69
C ASN A 105 19.45 6.15 -21.07
N GLN A 106 18.75 5.04 -20.81
CA GLN A 106 19.09 3.66 -21.20
C GLN A 106 20.28 2.98 -20.50
N ASN A 107 20.71 3.40 -19.30
CA ASN A 107 21.66 2.59 -18.53
C ASN A 107 21.05 1.21 -18.16
N MET A 108 21.51 0.15 -18.86
CA MET A 108 20.97 -1.21 -18.74
C MET A 108 21.07 -1.77 -17.32
N TYR A 109 22.17 -1.48 -16.60
CA TYR A 109 22.39 -1.99 -15.25
C TYR A 109 21.34 -1.46 -14.27
N MET A 110 21.06 -0.16 -14.35
CA MET A 110 20.07 0.47 -13.47
C MET A 110 18.66 -0.01 -13.77
N ARG A 111 18.32 -0.16 -15.06
CA ARG A 111 17.03 -0.72 -15.46
C ARG A 111 16.84 -2.15 -14.93
N PHE A 112 17.88 -2.99 -15.03
CA PHE A 112 17.82 -4.37 -14.53
C PHE A 112 17.66 -4.42 -13.01
N PHE A 113 18.45 -3.62 -12.28
CA PHE A 113 18.37 -3.54 -10.82
C PHE A 113 16.97 -3.11 -10.33
N LEU A 114 16.43 -2.07 -10.94
CA LEU A 114 15.10 -1.56 -10.64
C LEU A 114 13.99 -2.57 -10.97
N ALA A 115 14.09 -3.23 -12.13
CA ALA A 115 13.15 -4.28 -12.50
C ALA A 115 13.21 -5.48 -11.54
N ALA A 116 14.41 -5.84 -11.06
CA ALA A 116 14.58 -6.90 -10.07
C ALA A 116 13.93 -6.55 -8.72
N ILE A 117 14.10 -5.32 -8.24
CA ILE A 117 13.42 -4.84 -7.02
C ILE A 117 11.90 -4.89 -7.20
N TRP A 118 11.39 -4.45 -8.34
CA TRP A 118 9.96 -4.50 -8.63
C TRP A 118 9.41 -5.94 -8.71
N LEU A 119 10.15 -6.88 -9.30
CA LEU A 119 9.77 -8.29 -9.28
C LEU A 119 9.77 -8.85 -7.85
N ALA A 120 10.72 -8.44 -7.02
CA ALA A 120 10.76 -8.82 -5.60
C ALA A 120 9.55 -8.28 -4.83
N THR A 121 9.15 -7.02 -5.03
CA THR A 121 7.94 -6.46 -4.40
C THR A 121 6.68 -7.17 -4.89
N LEU A 122 6.54 -7.39 -6.21
CA LEU A 122 5.43 -8.15 -6.78
C LEU A 122 5.33 -9.56 -6.18
N GLY A 123 6.45 -10.28 -6.10
CA GLY A 123 6.51 -11.61 -5.49
C GLY A 123 6.14 -11.61 -4.02
N ALA A 124 6.58 -10.60 -3.26
CA ALA A 124 6.26 -10.45 -1.84
C ALA A 124 4.75 -10.21 -1.61
N PHE A 125 4.11 -9.36 -2.43
CA PHE A 125 2.66 -9.14 -2.35
C PHE A 125 1.84 -10.33 -2.84
N MET A 126 2.29 -11.03 -3.88
CA MET A 126 1.67 -12.28 -4.33
C MET A 126 1.72 -13.34 -3.24
N LEU A 127 2.87 -13.52 -2.59
CA LEU A 127 3.02 -14.43 -1.46
C LEU A 127 2.07 -14.06 -0.31
N LEU A 128 1.96 -12.76 0.00
CA LEU A 128 1.05 -12.27 1.02
C LEU A 128 -0.42 -12.59 0.69
N ALA A 129 -0.81 -12.48 -0.58
CA ALA A 129 -2.16 -12.81 -1.03
C ALA A 129 -2.46 -14.32 -0.91
N VAL A 130 -1.48 -15.18 -1.21
CA VAL A 130 -1.63 -16.65 -1.18
C VAL A 130 -1.61 -17.21 0.24
N VAL A 131 -0.65 -16.79 1.07
CA VAL A 131 -0.52 -17.29 2.46
C VAL A 131 -1.77 -16.93 3.27
N GLY A 132 -2.39 -15.81 2.93
CA GLY A 132 -3.66 -15.39 3.50
C GLY A 132 -3.58 -15.03 4.98
N ILE A 133 -4.59 -14.29 5.41
CA ILE A 133 -4.88 -14.03 6.81
C ILE A 133 -5.95 -15.06 7.17
N ALA A 134 -5.68 -15.94 8.15
CA ALA A 134 -6.69 -16.87 8.62
C ALA A 134 -7.85 -16.06 9.23
N PRO A 135 -9.11 -16.41 8.94
CA PRO A 135 -10.26 -15.73 9.53
C PRO A 135 -10.17 -15.85 11.05
N ALA A 136 -10.10 -14.70 11.74
CA ALA A 136 -10.19 -14.68 13.20
C ALA A 136 -11.61 -15.07 13.60
N GLU A 137 -11.75 -15.98 14.57
CA GLU A 137 -13.06 -16.45 15.01
C GLU A 137 -13.92 -15.28 15.55
N ALA A 138 -15.12 -15.14 14.97
CA ALA A 138 -16.31 -14.48 15.52
C ALA A 138 -16.16 -13.06 16.12
N PHE A 139 -15.57 -12.12 15.39
CA PHE A 139 -15.77 -10.69 15.66
C PHE A 139 -16.83 -10.10 14.71
N PRO A 140 -17.68 -9.17 15.19
CA PRO A 140 -18.67 -8.47 14.34
C PRO A 140 -18.00 -7.50 13.34
N TYR A 141 -16.70 -7.26 13.51
CA TYR A 141 -15.88 -6.46 12.61
C TYR A 141 -15.12 -7.37 11.67
N CYS A 142 -15.11 -6.99 10.39
CA CYS A 142 -14.35 -7.66 9.34
C CYS A 142 -12.83 -7.42 9.43
N PHE A 143 -12.32 -7.19 10.63
CA PHE A 143 -10.95 -6.81 10.90
C PHE A 143 -10.23 -8.00 11.53
N ALA A 144 -9.91 -9.01 10.71
CA ALA A 144 -9.11 -10.15 11.16
C ALA A 144 -7.64 -9.71 11.26
N VAL A 145 -7.20 -9.28 12.45
CA VAL A 145 -5.80 -8.92 12.72
C VAL A 145 -5.05 -10.13 13.26
N THR A 146 -4.96 -11.20 12.47
CA THR A 146 -3.79 -12.06 12.60
C THR A 146 -2.78 -11.52 11.63
N MET A 147 -1.84 -10.70 12.10
CA MET A 147 -0.76 -10.18 11.26
C MET A 147 0.23 -11.34 11.06
N PRO A 148 0.25 -12.04 9.90
CA PRO A 148 1.35 -12.96 9.64
C PRO A 148 2.66 -12.18 9.74
N ALA A 149 3.69 -12.81 10.30
CA ALA A 149 5.05 -12.26 10.39
C ALA A 149 5.62 -11.74 9.05
N LEU A 150 4.93 -12.03 7.94
CA LEU A 150 5.23 -11.59 6.58
C LEU A 150 4.82 -10.14 6.25
N ILE A 151 3.87 -9.51 6.96
CA ILE A 151 3.41 -8.16 6.61
C ILE A 151 4.53 -7.12 6.77
N MET A 152 5.28 -7.20 7.86
CA MET A 152 6.36 -6.28 8.18
C MET A 152 7.49 -6.28 7.14
N PRO A 153 8.09 -7.42 6.77
CA PRO A 153 9.14 -7.43 5.75
C PRO A 153 8.63 -6.98 4.38
N VAL A 154 7.37 -7.28 4.02
CA VAL A 154 6.75 -6.79 2.77
C VAL A 154 6.64 -5.27 2.79
N ALA A 155 6.19 -4.69 3.91
CA ALA A 155 6.09 -3.24 4.07
C ALA A 155 7.46 -2.55 3.99
N ILE A 156 8.47 -3.10 4.66
CA ILE A 156 9.86 -2.58 4.61
C ILE A 156 10.41 -2.65 3.19
N LEU A 157 10.22 -3.77 2.50
CA LEU A 157 10.67 -3.94 1.11
C LEU A 157 10.00 -2.93 0.18
N GLN A 158 8.70 -2.68 0.34
CA GLN A 158 7.98 -1.67 -0.44
C GLN A 158 8.52 -0.26 -0.16
N ILE A 159 8.67 0.12 1.11
CA ILE A 159 9.21 1.45 1.50
C ILE A 159 10.62 1.63 0.94
N ALA A 160 11.48 0.61 1.03
CA ALA A 160 12.83 0.65 0.49
C ALA A 160 12.82 0.82 -1.03
N SER A 161 11.97 0.07 -1.74
CA SER A 161 11.81 0.16 -3.19
C SER A 161 11.38 1.56 -3.64
N ASP A 162 10.33 2.11 -3.02
CA ASP A 162 9.83 3.44 -3.38
C ASP A 162 10.83 4.54 -3.01
N THR A 163 11.52 4.41 -1.88
CA THR A 163 12.58 5.34 -1.45
C THR A 163 13.75 5.34 -2.42
N PHE A 164 14.20 4.15 -2.85
CA PHE A 164 15.28 4.03 -3.83
C PHE A 164 14.90 4.67 -5.17
N CYS A 165 13.66 4.45 -5.63
CA CYS A 165 13.15 5.09 -6.85
C CYS A 165 13.11 6.62 -6.73
N CYS A 166 12.59 7.14 -5.62
CA CYS A 166 12.55 8.59 -5.36
C CYS A 166 13.96 9.19 -5.28
N LEU A 167 14.89 8.53 -4.58
CA LEU A 167 16.28 8.96 -4.48
C LEU A 167 16.98 8.95 -5.84
N ALA A 168 16.76 7.93 -6.67
CA ALA A 168 17.30 7.88 -8.03
C ALA A 168 16.82 9.08 -8.88
N ILE A 169 15.52 9.39 -8.82
CA ILE A 169 14.95 10.55 -9.53
C ILE A 169 15.58 11.85 -9.00
N LEU A 170 15.63 12.03 -7.68
CA LEU A 170 16.16 13.22 -7.03
C LEU A 170 17.66 13.42 -7.31
N TYR A 171 18.45 12.35 -7.24
CA TYR A 171 19.89 12.40 -7.49
C TYR A 171 20.17 12.83 -8.92
N ASN A 172 19.48 12.24 -9.90
CA ASN A 172 19.70 12.60 -11.29
C ASN A 172 19.21 14.01 -11.62
N LEU A 173 18.17 14.49 -10.96
CA LEU A 173 17.72 15.87 -11.09
C LEU A 173 18.69 16.87 -10.41
N GLY A 174 19.22 16.54 -9.22
CA GLY A 174 20.11 17.40 -8.45
C GLY A 174 21.56 17.45 -8.93
N GLY A 175 22.07 16.38 -9.56
CA GLY A 175 23.49 16.25 -9.91
C GLY A 175 23.94 16.95 -11.19
N SER A 176 23.02 17.34 -12.06
CA SER A 176 23.33 18.10 -13.29
C SER A 176 22.64 19.44 -13.22
N SER A 177 23.36 20.53 -13.54
CA SER A 177 22.82 21.89 -13.66
C SER A 177 21.41 21.87 -14.25
N TRP A 178 20.40 22.06 -13.39
CA TRP A 178 18.97 21.99 -13.72
C TRP A 178 18.62 22.75 -15.00
N LYS A 179 19.34 23.85 -15.25
CA LYS A 179 19.21 24.70 -16.44
C LYS A 179 19.58 23.99 -17.74
N GLU A 180 20.63 23.18 -17.77
CA GLU A 180 21.10 22.53 -19.01
C GLU A 180 20.18 21.41 -19.47
N ARG A 181 19.64 20.62 -18.51
CA ARG A 181 18.74 19.52 -18.85
C ARG A 181 17.33 19.97 -19.23
N MET A 182 16.81 21.05 -18.65
CA MET A 182 15.58 21.67 -19.14
C MET A 182 15.71 22.12 -20.60
N VAL A 183 16.87 22.66 -20.98
CA VAL A 183 17.12 23.08 -22.37
C VAL A 183 17.19 21.88 -23.32
N SER A 184 17.79 20.76 -22.91
CA SER A 184 17.80 19.52 -23.70
C SER A 184 16.43 18.87 -23.83
N LEU A 185 15.64 18.83 -22.75
CA LEU A 185 14.26 18.32 -22.79
C LEU A 185 13.37 19.19 -23.69
N LYS A 186 13.54 20.52 -23.67
CA LYS A 186 12.87 21.44 -24.61
C LYS A 186 13.28 21.24 -26.07
N LYS A 187 14.43 20.65 -26.35
CA LYS A 187 14.86 20.32 -27.73
C LYS A 187 14.29 18.98 -28.22
N VAL A 188 14.12 18.00 -27.32
CA VAL A 188 13.59 16.66 -27.67
C VAL A 188 12.07 16.65 -27.74
N VAL A 189 11.39 17.42 -26.88
CA VAL A 189 9.94 17.60 -26.92
C VAL A 189 9.62 18.72 -27.92
N ARG A 190 8.83 18.43 -28.96
CA ARG A 190 8.49 19.37 -30.04
C ARG A 190 8.10 20.76 -29.51
N PRO A 191 8.48 21.84 -30.21
CA PRO A 191 8.38 23.22 -29.72
C PRO A 191 6.95 23.71 -29.41
N ASN A 192 5.91 22.99 -29.83
CA ASN A 192 4.52 23.44 -29.66
C ASN A 192 3.89 23.09 -28.29
N HIS A 193 4.59 22.37 -27.39
CA HIS A 193 4.08 21.95 -26.07
C HIS A 193 5.04 22.27 -24.91
N SER A 194 5.81 23.34 -25.03
CA SER A 194 6.78 23.78 -24.02
C SER A 194 6.16 24.14 -22.65
N HIS A 195 4.89 24.53 -22.60
CA HIS A 195 4.20 24.84 -21.34
C HIS A 195 3.80 23.57 -20.56
N LEU A 196 3.55 22.47 -21.25
CA LEU A 196 3.13 21.20 -20.63
C LEU A 196 4.30 20.48 -19.96
N THR A 197 5.51 20.60 -20.52
CA THR A 197 6.70 19.97 -19.95
C THR A 197 7.16 20.63 -18.66
N ASP A 198 7.09 21.95 -18.56
CA ASP A 198 7.56 22.68 -17.38
C ASP A 198 6.64 22.40 -16.18
N VAL A 199 5.32 22.36 -16.41
CA VAL A 199 4.32 21.97 -15.38
C VAL A 199 4.51 20.52 -14.95
N PHE A 200 4.65 19.59 -15.90
CA PHE A 200 4.81 18.17 -15.59
C PHE A 200 6.07 17.86 -14.78
N VAL A 201 7.18 18.54 -15.07
CA VAL A 201 8.43 18.37 -14.33
C VAL A 201 8.29 18.92 -12.91
N GLN A 202 7.71 20.11 -12.75
CA GLN A 202 7.51 20.72 -11.43
C GLN A 202 6.61 19.86 -10.53
N ASP A 203 5.51 19.36 -11.08
CA ASP A 203 4.60 18.46 -10.38
C ASP A 203 5.28 17.13 -10.00
N THR A 204 6.17 16.63 -10.85
CA THR A 204 6.93 15.40 -10.59
C THR A 204 7.88 15.56 -9.40
N ILE A 205 8.53 16.72 -9.25
CA ILE A 205 9.46 16.95 -8.12
C ILE A 205 8.70 17.04 -6.81
N ILE A 206 7.66 17.86 -6.77
CA ILE A 206 6.86 18.10 -5.55
C ILE A 206 6.23 16.78 -5.09
N SER A 207 5.65 16.02 -6.03
CA SER A 207 5.08 14.71 -5.72
C SER A 207 6.13 13.70 -5.26
N SER A 208 7.33 13.69 -5.85
CA SER A 208 8.41 12.78 -5.44
C SER A 208 8.94 13.10 -4.03
N ILE A 209 9.10 14.38 -3.70
CA ILE A 209 9.51 14.83 -2.36
C ILE A 209 8.43 14.47 -1.34
N LEU A 210 7.17 14.77 -1.64
CA LEU A 210 6.05 14.45 -0.76
C LEU A 210 5.94 12.94 -0.52
N ALA A 211 6.09 12.12 -1.56
CA ALA A 211 6.10 10.66 -1.45
C ALA A 211 7.27 10.16 -0.58
N LEU A 212 8.45 10.76 -0.72
CA LEU A 212 9.61 10.43 0.13
C LEU A 212 9.31 10.72 1.61
N PHE A 213 8.78 11.90 1.93
CA PHE A 213 8.40 12.25 3.29
C PHE A 213 7.31 11.31 3.84
N ALA A 214 6.28 11.02 3.06
CA ALA A 214 5.22 10.10 3.45
C ALA A 214 5.76 8.69 3.75
N ASN A 215 6.68 8.18 2.92
CA ASN A 215 7.31 6.87 3.12
C ASN A 215 8.21 6.83 4.35
N VAL A 216 8.98 7.90 4.61
CA VAL A 216 9.83 8.02 5.80
C VAL A 216 8.98 8.08 7.06
N ILE A 217 7.93 8.91 7.07
CA ILE A 217 6.99 9.00 8.20
C ILE A 217 6.34 7.64 8.44
N THR A 218 5.85 6.99 7.37
CA THR A 218 5.24 5.65 7.47
C THR A 218 6.23 4.63 8.02
N GLY A 219 7.49 4.64 7.56
CA GLY A 219 8.54 3.75 8.05
C GLY A 219 8.86 3.96 9.52
N ILE A 220 8.97 5.22 9.96
CA ILE A 220 9.18 5.58 11.37
C ILE A 220 7.98 5.16 12.21
N SER A 221 6.76 5.46 11.76
CA SER A 221 5.53 5.03 12.43
C SER A 221 5.49 3.52 12.56
N CYS A 222 5.79 2.76 11.51
CA CYS A 222 5.88 1.30 11.57
C CYS A 222 6.96 0.83 12.56
N ALA A 223 8.14 1.44 12.57
CA ALA A 223 9.21 1.05 13.49
C ALA A 223 8.86 1.33 14.96
N LEU A 224 8.15 2.44 15.25
CA LEU A 224 7.73 2.81 16.60
C LEU A 224 6.52 2.01 17.09
N PHE A 225 5.60 1.65 16.20
CA PHE A 225 4.37 0.91 16.55
C PHE A 225 4.56 -0.60 16.61
N VAL A 226 5.71 -1.13 16.20
CA VAL A 226 6.03 -2.55 16.36
C VAL A 226 6.56 -2.75 17.77
N PRO A 227 5.77 -3.29 18.70
CA PRO A 227 6.30 -3.59 20.01
C PRO A 227 7.34 -4.73 19.86
N PRO A 228 8.37 -4.79 20.71
CA PRO A 228 9.50 -5.73 20.61
C PRO A 228 9.14 -7.23 20.76
N PHE A 229 7.85 -7.57 20.82
CA PHE A 229 7.34 -8.94 21.03
C PHE A 229 7.69 -9.93 19.91
N TYR A 230 8.10 -9.48 18.72
CA TYR A 230 8.45 -10.38 17.62
C TYR A 230 9.83 -11.05 17.74
N SER A 231 10.66 -10.67 18.72
CA SER A 231 11.99 -11.30 18.87
C SER A 231 11.95 -12.71 19.48
N GLY A 232 10.85 -13.11 20.14
CA GLY A 232 10.71 -14.42 20.78
C GLY A 232 10.09 -15.53 19.91
N ASP A 233 9.14 -15.20 19.03
CA ASP A 233 8.24 -16.21 18.42
C ASP A 233 8.68 -16.75 17.05
N VAL A 234 9.66 -16.12 16.38
CA VAL A 234 10.22 -16.67 15.12
C VAL A 234 10.91 -18.02 15.32
N ALA A 235 11.41 -18.31 16.52
CA ALA A 235 11.93 -19.64 16.87
C ALA A 235 10.81 -20.69 17.02
N PHE A 236 9.58 -20.27 17.37
CA PHE A 236 8.45 -21.17 17.60
C PHE A 236 7.71 -21.53 16.30
N MET A 237 7.65 -20.64 15.31
CA MET A 237 7.06 -20.96 14.01
C MET A 237 7.92 -21.92 13.16
N ALA A 238 9.23 -22.01 13.41
CA ALA A 238 10.11 -22.96 12.73
C ALA A 238 9.95 -24.41 13.20
N SER A 239 9.33 -24.66 14.38
CA SER A 239 9.22 -26.00 14.97
C SER A 239 7.90 -26.73 14.68
N HIS A 240 6.87 -26.05 14.17
CA HIS A 240 5.59 -26.68 13.83
C HIS A 240 5.25 -26.51 12.34
N PRO A 241 5.56 -27.50 11.49
CA PRO A 241 5.10 -27.48 10.10
C PRO A 241 3.58 -27.49 10.06
N VAL A 242 3.01 -26.59 9.26
CA VAL A 242 1.58 -26.46 8.95
C VAL A 242 1.10 -27.76 8.28
N GLY A 243 0.74 -28.74 9.10
CA GLY A 243 0.22 -30.04 8.70
C GLY A 243 -1.30 -30.06 8.78
N LYS A 244 -1.93 -30.04 7.60
CA LYS A 244 -3.31 -30.45 7.30
C LYS A 244 -4.44 -29.80 8.11
N SER A 245 -5.12 -28.87 7.43
CA SER A 245 -6.51 -28.50 7.68
C SER A 245 -7.40 -29.74 7.79
N THR A 246 -7.77 -30.14 9.00
CA THR A 246 -8.87 -31.06 9.27
C THR A 246 -10.06 -30.27 9.78
N ASN A 247 -11.09 -30.16 8.94
CA ASN A 247 -12.50 -29.93 9.24
C ASN A 247 -12.82 -29.16 10.55
N CYS A 248 -12.99 -27.84 10.42
CA CYS A 248 -13.83 -27.06 11.33
C CYS A 248 -15.31 -27.39 11.09
N ARG A 249 -15.76 -28.57 11.54
CA ARG A 249 -17.17 -28.87 11.71
C ARG A 249 -17.43 -29.00 13.21
N SER A 250 -18.10 -27.97 13.75
CA SER A 250 -18.76 -27.90 15.07
C SER A 250 -17.90 -28.20 16.31
N VAL A 251 -17.26 -27.16 16.86
CA VAL A 251 -16.94 -27.12 18.29
C VAL A 251 -18.19 -26.58 19.02
N PRO A 252 -18.83 -27.35 19.92
CA PRO A 252 -19.99 -26.88 20.65
C PRO A 252 -19.60 -25.78 21.67
N ALA A 253 -20.38 -24.70 21.67
CA ALA A 253 -20.18 -23.45 22.40
C ALA A 253 -20.27 -23.54 23.95
N GLN A 254 -20.05 -24.71 24.56
CA GLN A 254 -20.27 -24.89 26.01
C GLN A 254 -19.04 -24.61 26.89
N HIS A 255 -17.83 -24.52 26.35
CA HIS A 255 -16.64 -24.33 27.18
C HIS A 255 -16.27 -22.86 27.51
N PHE A 256 -16.88 -21.88 26.84
CA PHE A 256 -16.54 -20.46 27.06
C PHE A 256 -17.25 -19.79 28.24
N ARG A 257 -18.19 -20.47 28.93
CA ARG A 257 -18.89 -19.90 30.10
C ARG A 257 -18.11 -20.01 31.41
N LEU A 258 -17.07 -20.85 31.52
CA LEU A 258 -16.36 -21.02 32.79
C LEU A 258 -15.23 -20.00 33.02
N ILE A 259 -14.62 -19.46 31.96
CA ILE A 259 -13.52 -18.48 32.10
C ILE A 259 -14.04 -17.08 32.47
N ARG A 260 -15.28 -16.73 32.09
CA ARG A 260 -15.85 -15.41 32.38
C ARG A 260 -16.30 -15.25 33.85
N VAL A 261 -16.47 -16.34 34.60
CA VAL A 261 -16.90 -16.27 36.02
C VAL A 261 -15.71 -16.15 36.97
N GLN A 262 -14.55 -16.73 36.67
CA GLN A 262 -13.37 -16.62 37.53
C GLN A 262 -12.76 -15.21 37.55
N ASN A 263 -12.77 -14.49 36.42
CA ASN A 263 -12.22 -13.12 36.38
C ASN A 263 -13.13 -12.08 37.07
N PHE A 264 -14.42 -12.33 37.21
CA PHE A 264 -15.32 -11.39 37.90
C PHE A 264 -15.21 -11.48 39.43
N LEU A 265 -14.84 -12.64 39.98
CA LEU A 265 -14.64 -12.82 41.42
C LEU A 265 -13.29 -12.28 41.92
N SER A 266 -12.27 -12.22 41.04
CA SER A 266 -10.96 -11.64 41.40
C SER A 266 -11.00 -10.12 41.55
N VAL A 267 -11.85 -9.41 40.79
CA VAL A 267 -11.93 -7.94 40.84
C VAL A 267 -12.75 -7.45 42.03
N ALA A 268 -13.79 -8.18 42.45
CA ALA A 268 -14.61 -7.79 43.61
C ALA A 268 -13.91 -7.97 44.97
N SER A 269 -12.79 -8.70 45.02
CA SER A 269 -12.00 -8.93 46.24
C SER A 269 -11.02 -7.80 46.55
N ASN A 270 -10.76 -6.87 45.63
CA ASN A 270 -9.68 -5.89 45.77
C ASN A 270 -10.16 -4.45 46.07
N GLU A 271 -11.46 -4.23 46.26
CA GLU A 271 -12.03 -2.93 46.65
C GLU A 271 -12.46 -2.87 48.14
N ARG A 272 -11.96 -3.77 48.98
CA ARG A 272 -12.35 -3.81 50.41
C ARG A 272 -11.18 -3.82 51.40
N ILE A 273 -10.12 -3.07 51.11
CA ILE A 273 -9.04 -2.71 52.05
C ILE A 273 -8.72 -1.23 51.89
#